data_AF-A0A7Y4SSF8-F1
#
_entry.id   AF-A0A7Y4SSF8-F1
#
_cell.length_a   1.000
_cell.length_b   1.000
_cell.length_c   1.000
_cell.angle_alpha   90.00
_cell.angle_beta   90.00
_cell.angle_gamma   90.00
#
_symmetry.space_group_name_H-M   'P 1'
#
loop_
_entity.id
_entity.type
_entity.pdbx_description
1 polymer ?
#
loop_
_entity_poly.entity_id
_entity_poly.type
_entity_poly.pdbx_seq_one_letter_code
_entity_poly.pdbx_strand_id
1 'polypeptide(L)'
;MRTLAALSFSLLVLTVPLRAQCELQELKGLNTQPLDFFGKSCAIDGPALIVGAFAASTGRPGAAHVFERRNGRWEQSARLLASDGAGGDEFGNSVGVSGDFAVVGSEYNNGVVGSNAGAA
;
A
#
# COMPACT_ATOMS: atom_id res chain seq x y z
N MET A 1 52.47 31.18 -33.98
CA MET A 1 51.71 32.09 -33.12
C MET A 1 50.28 31.58 -33.06
N ARG A 2 49.83 31.37 -31.82
CA ARG A 2 48.65 30.70 -31.25
C ARG A 2 47.39 30.54 -32.12
N THR A 3 46.94 29.29 -32.18
CA THR A 3 45.67 28.75 -32.70
C THR A 3 44.46 29.20 -31.86
N LEU A 4 43.36 29.48 -32.56
CA LEU A 4 42.02 29.76 -32.05
C LEU A 4 41.38 28.51 -31.43
N ALA A 5 40.74 28.65 -30.27
CA ALA A 5 39.73 27.72 -29.79
C ALA A 5 38.58 28.53 -29.18
N ALA A 6 37.50 28.68 -29.94
CA ALA A 6 36.25 29.21 -29.44
C ALA A 6 35.62 28.16 -28.52
N LEU A 7 35.52 28.44 -27.22
CA LEU A 7 34.73 27.64 -26.29
C LEU A 7 33.26 27.81 -26.65
N SER A 8 32.65 26.72 -27.12
CA SER A 8 31.21 26.61 -27.33
C SER A 8 30.49 26.82 -26.00
N PHE A 9 29.77 27.93 -25.89
CA PHE A 9 28.90 28.26 -24.77
C PHE A 9 27.61 27.45 -24.94
N SER A 10 27.54 26.27 -24.31
CA SER A 10 26.32 25.44 -24.32
C SER A 10 25.28 26.06 -23.39
N LEU A 11 24.58 27.09 -23.88
CA LEU A 11 23.38 27.62 -23.27
C LEU A 11 22.18 26.80 -23.78
N LEU A 12 21.79 25.78 -23.01
CA LEU A 12 20.48 25.17 -23.13
C LEU A 12 20.01 24.67 -21.76
N VAL A 13 19.84 25.57 -20.80
CA VAL A 13 18.92 25.29 -19.69
C VAL A 13 17.53 25.67 -20.18
N LEU A 14 16.95 24.74 -20.95
CA LEU A 14 15.53 24.76 -21.29
C LEU A 14 14.74 24.85 -19.99
N THR A 15 13.84 25.81 -19.96
CA THR A 15 12.71 25.92 -19.05
C THR A 15 12.05 24.55 -18.91
N VAL A 16 12.35 23.80 -17.85
CA VAL A 16 11.51 22.68 -17.46
C VAL A 16 10.29 23.33 -16.79
N PRO A 17 9.10 23.33 -17.43
CA PRO A 17 7.92 23.84 -16.76
C PRO A 17 7.70 23.00 -15.50
N LEU A 18 7.39 23.68 -14.40
CA LEU A 18 6.99 23.12 -13.12
C LEU A 18 5.75 22.24 -13.29
N ARG A 19 5.89 21.07 -13.90
CA ARG A 19 4.89 20.03 -13.84
C ARG A 19 5.13 19.36 -12.51
N ALA A 20 4.17 19.50 -11.60
CA ALA A 20 4.02 18.55 -10.51
C ALA A 20 4.05 17.15 -11.15
N GLN A 21 5.20 16.50 -11.14
CA GLN A 21 5.33 15.12 -11.57
C GLN A 21 4.60 14.33 -10.50
N CYS A 22 3.39 13.88 -10.83
CA CYS A 22 2.77 12.80 -10.09
C CYS A 22 3.65 11.58 -10.34
N GLU A 23 4.58 11.29 -9.42
CA GLU A 23 5.38 10.08 -9.46
C GLU A 23 4.44 8.91 -9.19
N LEU A 24 4.12 8.17 -10.26
CA LEU A 24 3.26 7.00 -10.16
C LEU A 24 4.10 5.84 -9.63
N GLN A 25 3.84 5.45 -8.38
CA GLN A 25 4.42 4.25 -7.79
C GLN A 25 3.37 3.14 -7.73
N GLU A 26 3.66 2.02 -8.40
CA GLU A 26 2.87 0.80 -8.24
C GLU A 26 3.24 0.15 -6.89
N LEU A 27 2.23 -0.06 -6.02
CA LEU A 27 2.43 -0.76 -4.76
C LEU A 27 2.09 -2.24 -4.93
N LYS A 28 3.05 -3.08 -4.58
CA LYS A 28 2.87 -4.52 -4.50
C LYS A 28 3.06 -4.91 -3.05
N GLY A 29 2.06 -5.56 -2.47
CA GLY A 29 2.23 -6.16 -1.16
C GLY A 29 3.36 -7.18 -1.22
N LEU A 30 4.41 -6.98 -0.43
CA LEU A 30 5.40 -8.00 -0.16
C LEU A 30 4.66 -9.23 0.37
N ASN A 31 4.93 -10.38 -0.26
CA ASN A 31 4.35 -11.68 0.07
C ASN A 31 2.85 -11.83 -0.24
N THR A 32 2.31 -11.04 -1.17
CA THR A 32 1.00 -11.31 -1.79
C THR A 32 1.12 -12.51 -2.72
N GLN A 33 0.24 -13.48 -2.53
CA GLN A 33 0.08 -14.64 -3.40
C GLN A 33 -1.01 -14.39 -4.46
N PRO A 34 -1.05 -15.17 -5.54
CA PRO A 34 -2.23 -15.22 -6.39
C PRO A 34 -3.48 -15.45 -5.54
N LEU A 35 -4.54 -14.67 -5.79
CA LEU A 35 -5.81 -14.72 -5.05
C LEU A 35 -5.79 -14.14 -3.62
N ASP A 36 -4.75 -13.42 -3.20
CA ASP A 36 -4.80 -12.61 -1.96
C ASP A 36 -5.62 -11.31 -2.15
N PHE A 37 -6.12 -11.04 -3.37
CA PHE A 37 -6.92 -9.85 -3.74
C PHE A 37 -6.39 -8.54 -3.14
N PHE A 38 -5.08 -8.36 -3.18
CA PHE A 38 -4.43 -7.13 -2.75
C PHE A 38 -5.03 -5.92 -3.47
N GLY A 39 -5.41 -4.89 -2.71
CA GLY A 39 -6.10 -3.72 -3.24
C GLY A 39 -7.62 -3.78 -3.14
N LYS A 40 -8.19 -4.79 -2.46
CA LYS A 40 -9.64 -4.89 -2.25
C LYS A 40 -10.20 -3.69 -1.48
N SER A 41 -9.46 -3.22 -0.49
CA SER A 41 -9.78 -2.00 0.26
C SER A 41 -8.52 -1.19 0.48
N CYS A 42 -8.65 0.13 0.55
CA CYS A 42 -7.54 1.01 0.89
C CYS A 42 -8.01 2.21 1.71
N ALA A 43 -7.14 2.65 2.62
CA ALA A 43 -7.35 3.86 3.42
C ALA A 43 -6.00 4.56 3.59
N ILE A 44 -6.00 5.90 3.51
CA ILE A 44 -4.80 6.72 3.60
C ILE A 44 -5.05 7.89 4.56
N ASP A 45 -4.11 8.13 5.47
CA ASP A 45 -4.08 9.32 6.31
C ASP A 45 -2.61 9.77 6.47
N GLY A 46 -2.34 11.00 6.04
CA GLY A 46 -0.99 11.57 6.03
C GLY A 46 0.04 10.65 5.34
N PRO A 47 1.10 10.22 6.07
CA PRO A 47 2.12 9.33 5.52
C PRO A 47 1.76 7.84 5.61
N ALA A 48 0.61 7.46 6.17
CA ALA A 48 0.20 6.08 6.34
C ALA A 48 -0.83 5.67 5.29
N LEU A 49 -0.60 4.53 4.64
CA LEU A 49 -1.51 3.92 3.70
C LEU A 49 -1.70 2.45 4.09
N ILE A 50 -2.93 2.00 4.19
CA ILE A 50 -3.27 0.61 4.46
C ILE A 50 -3.99 0.06 3.25
N VAL A 51 -3.57 -1.12 2.81
CA VAL A 51 -4.18 -1.85 1.69
C VAL A 51 -4.60 -3.23 2.16
N GLY A 52 -5.91 -3.49 2.10
CA GLY A 52 -6.51 -4.78 2.41
C GLY A 52 -6.31 -5.81 1.30
N ALA A 53 -6.12 -7.05 1.71
CA ALA A 53 -5.89 -8.22 0.88
C ALA A 53 -6.69 -9.40 1.47
N PHE A 54 -7.97 -9.49 1.11
CA PHE A 54 -8.82 -10.59 1.59
C PHE A 54 -8.50 -11.86 0.80
N ALA A 55 -8.40 -13.01 1.47
CA ALA A 55 -7.95 -14.25 0.85
C ALA A 55 -9.06 -15.32 0.78
N ALA A 56 -10.30 -14.89 0.50
CA ALA A 56 -11.52 -15.70 0.62
C ALA A 56 -11.45 -17.07 -0.07
N SER A 57 -10.84 -17.14 -1.26
CA SER A 57 -10.80 -18.36 -2.07
C SER A 57 -9.64 -19.32 -1.73
N THR A 58 -8.76 -18.94 -0.80
CA THR A 58 -7.52 -19.69 -0.52
C THR A 58 -7.54 -20.45 0.80
N GLY A 59 -8.61 -20.32 1.59
CA GLY A 59 -8.65 -20.88 2.96
C GLY A 59 -7.64 -20.21 3.89
N ARG A 60 -7.20 -18.98 3.58
CA ARG A 60 -6.33 -18.15 4.42
C ARG A 60 -7.18 -17.05 5.08
N PRO A 61 -6.75 -16.52 6.23
CA PRO A 61 -7.49 -15.47 6.92
C PRO A 61 -7.52 -14.14 6.17
N GLY A 62 -6.62 -13.90 5.19
CA GLY A 62 -6.42 -12.58 4.60
C GLY A 62 -5.36 -11.77 5.35
N ALA A 63 -5.09 -10.56 4.87
CA ALA A 63 -4.08 -9.66 5.44
C ALA A 63 -4.40 -8.19 5.14
N ALA A 64 -3.79 -7.28 5.90
CA ALA A 64 -3.67 -5.88 5.51
C ALA A 64 -2.19 -5.50 5.44
N HIS A 65 -1.83 -4.69 4.45
CA HIS A 65 -0.47 -4.25 4.21
C HIS A 65 -0.37 -2.76 4.53
N VAL A 66 0.57 -2.40 5.40
CA VAL A 66 0.82 -1.02 5.80
C VAL A 66 2.00 -0.49 5.02
N PHE A 67 1.79 0.65 4.36
CA PHE A 67 2.78 1.41 3.64
C PHE A 67 2.97 2.75 4.32
N GLU A 68 4.22 3.18 4.40
CA GLU A 68 4.59 4.49 4.92
C GLU A 68 5.29 5.29 3.83
N ARG A 69 4.94 6.56 3.72
CA ARG A 69 5.59 7.46 2.77
C ARG A 69 6.88 8.01 3.36
N ARG A 70 8.01 7.54 2.85
CA ARG A 70 9.37 7.94 3.24
C ARG A 70 10.09 8.53 2.03
N ASN A 71 10.58 9.77 2.17
CA ASN A 71 11.34 10.47 1.11
C ASN A 71 10.60 10.52 -0.24
N GLY A 72 9.28 10.76 -0.22
CA GLY A 72 8.45 10.86 -1.42
C GLY A 72 7.92 9.52 -1.94
N ARG A 73 8.50 8.39 -1.52
CA ARG A 73 8.12 7.04 -1.93
C ARG A 73 7.35 6.29 -0.85
N TRP A 74 6.45 5.42 -1.25
CA TRP A 74 5.77 4.48 -0.37
C TRP A 74 6.62 3.23 -0.18
N GLU A 75 6.83 2.86 1.06
CA GLU A 75 7.58 1.67 1.44
C GLU A 75 6.69 0.83 2.35
N GLN A 76 6.57 -0.47 2.10
CA GLN A 76 5.78 -1.33 2.98
C GLN A 76 6.49 -1.44 4.33
N SER A 77 5.87 -0.95 5.39
CA SER A 77 6.42 -1.00 6.75
C SER A 77 5.97 -2.25 7.50
N ALA A 78 4.75 -2.75 7.23
CA ALA A 78 4.22 -3.92 7.94
C ALA A 78 3.22 -4.73 7.10
N ARG A 79 2.95 -5.95 7.59
CA ARG A 79 1.82 -6.78 7.20
C ARG A 79 1.07 -7.16 8.47
N LEU A 80 -0.19 -6.77 8.55
CA LEU A 80 -1.11 -7.12 9.63
C LEU A 80 -1.82 -8.42 9.30
N LEU A 81 -1.87 -9.32 10.28
CA LEU A 81 -2.54 -10.60 10.24
C LEU A 81 -3.44 -10.68 11.48
N ALA A 82 -4.63 -11.26 11.35
CA ALA A 82 -5.46 -11.60 12.51
C ALA A 82 -4.74 -12.63 13.39
N SER A 83 -4.70 -12.38 14.70
CA SER A 83 -4.02 -13.27 15.66
C SER A 83 -4.69 -14.64 15.80
N ASP A 84 -6.00 -14.68 15.59
CA ASP A 84 -6.86 -15.87 15.60
C ASP A 84 -7.36 -16.24 14.20
N GLY A 85 -6.80 -15.62 13.16
CA GLY A 85 -7.30 -15.72 11.80
C GLY A 85 -7.38 -17.15 11.30
N ALA A 86 -8.61 -17.63 11.11
CA ALA A 86 -8.91 -18.88 10.45
C ALA A 86 -9.14 -18.67 8.95
N GLY A 87 -9.01 -19.74 8.18
CA GLY A 87 -9.34 -19.72 6.77
C GLY A 87 -10.77 -19.27 6.53
N GLY A 88 -10.95 -18.26 5.68
CA GLY A 88 -12.28 -17.73 5.38
C GLY A 88 -12.69 -16.55 6.26
N ASP A 89 -11.87 -16.08 7.21
CA ASP A 89 -12.23 -14.93 8.04
C ASP A 89 -12.26 -13.60 7.26
N GLU A 90 -11.64 -13.55 6.08
CA GLU A 90 -11.58 -12.38 5.21
C GLU A 90 -11.03 -11.11 5.88
N PHE A 91 -10.04 -11.24 6.75
CA PHE A 91 -9.26 -10.12 7.27
C PHE A 91 -8.68 -9.27 6.12
N GLY A 92 -8.80 -7.94 6.25
CA GLY A 92 -8.48 -7.02 5.17
C GLY A 92 -9.64 -6.76 4.21
N ASN A 93 -10.86 -7.22 4.54
CA ASN A 93 -12.07 -6.91 3.79
C ASN A 93 -12.35 -5.39 3.84
N SER A 94 -12.28 -4.75 4.99
CA SER A 94 -12.34 -3.28 5.12
C SER A 94 -11.12 -2.77 5.87
N VAL A 95 -10.66 -1.56 5.54
CA VAL A 95 -9.56 -0.91 6.26
C VAL A 95 -9.91 0.54 6.52
N GLY A 96 -9.46 1.05 7.67
CA GLY A 96 -9.56 2.45 8.05
C GLY A 96 -8.26 2.89 8.72
N VAL A 97 -7.90 4.15 8.54
CA VAL A 97 -6.76 4.76 9.23
C VAL A 97 -7.12 6.18 9.64
N SER A 98 -6.76 6.55 10.86
CA SER A 98 -6.87 7.92 11.36
C SER A 98 -5.82 8.18 12.43
N GLY A 99 -4.94 9.15 12.18
CA GLY A 99 -3.77 9.40 13.00
C GLY A 99 -2.92 8.15 13.16
N ASP A 100 -2.70 7.73 14.40
CA ASP A 100 -1.90 6.54 14.73
C ASP A 100 -2.73 5.24 14.76
N PHE A 101 -4.04 5.32 14.52
CA PHE A 101 -4.93 4.18 14.59
C PHE A 101 -5.20 3.58 13.21
N ALA A 102 -5.03 2.26 13.12
CA ALA A 102 -5.39 1.44 11.99
C ALA A 102 -6.47 0.45 12.42
N VAL A 103 -7.53 0.33 11.62
CA VAL A 103 -8.65 -0.60 11.84
C VAL A 103 -8.73 -1.52 10.63
N VAL A 104 -8.85 -2.83 10.86
CA VAL A 104 -8.88 -3.82 9.78
C VAL A 104 -10.02 -4.80 10.02
N GLY A 105 -11.01 -4.72 9.14
CA GLY A 105 -12.21 -5.54 9.18
C GLY A 105 -12.00 -6.94 8.61
N SER A 106 -12.71 -7.88 9.23
CA SER A 106 -12.97 -9.25 8.81
C SER A 106 -14.49 -9.38 8.66
N GLU A 107 -14.98 -9.80 7.49
CA GLU A 107 -16.43 -9.93 7.23
C GLU A 107 -16.99 -11.23 7.80
N TYR A 108 -16.18 -12.28 7.89
CA TYR A 108 -16.60 -13.63 8.26
C TYR A 108 -15.82 -14.17 9.46
N ASN A 109 -15.86 -13.51 10.62
CA ASN A 109 -15.24 -14.11 11.80
C ASN A 109 -16.00 -15.40 12.19
N ASN A 110 -15.31 -16.55 12.11
CA ASN A 110 -15.84 -17.87 12.44
C ASN A 110 -15.64 -18.23 13.94
N GLY A 111 -15.04 -17.35 14.72
CA GLY A 111 -14.65 -17.55 16.11
C GLY A 111 -15.80 -17.37 17.10
N VAL A 112 -16.23 -18.50 17.70
CA VAL A 112 -17.00 -18.69 18.96
C VAL A 112 -18.37 -17.98 19.10
N VAL A 113 -18.64 -16.86 18.44
CA VAL A 113 -19.91 -16.12 18.50
C VAL A 113 -20.54 -16.01 17.12
N GLY A 114 -21.11 -17.11 16.64
CA GLY A 114 -22.00 -17.13 15.48
C GLY A 114 -21.30 -16.92 14.13
N SER A 115 -21.58 -17.81 13.17
CA SER A 115 -21.08 -17.70 11.81
C SER A 115 -21.43 -16.32 11.22
N ASN A 116 -20.43 -15.56 10.76
CA ASN A 116 -20.55 -14.24 10.10
C ASN A 116 -20.69 -13.02 11.02
N ALA A 117 -20.13 -13.03 12.23
CA ALA A 117 -20.23 -11.87 13.13
C ALA A 117 -19.39 -10.65 12.70
N GLY A 118 -18.34 -10.87 11.91
CA GLY A 118 -17.35 -9.86 11.54
C GLY A 118 -16.61 -9.24 12.73
N ALA A 119 -15.43 -8.66 12.50
CA ALA A 119 -14.64 -7.95 13.53
C ALA A 119 -13.80 -6.83 12.89
N ALA A 120 -13.41 -5.78 13.63
CA ALA A 120 -12.64 -4.65 13.11
C ALA A 120 -11.64 -4.10 14.15
#